data_AF-A0AAP2D8N3-F1
#
_entry.id   AF-A0AAP2D8N3-F1
#
_cell.length_a   1.000
_cell.length_b   1.000
_cell.length_c   1.000
_cell.angle_alpha   90.00
_cell.angle_beta   90.00
_cell.angle_gamma   90.00
#
_symmetry.space_group_name_H-M   'P 1'
#
loop_
_entity.id
_entity.type
_entity.pdbx_description
1 polymer ?
#
loop_
_entity_poly.entity_id
_entity_poly.type
_entity_poly.pdbx_seq_one_letter_code
_entity_poly.pdbx_strand_id
1 'polypeptide(L)'
;LRDSIYIFKQTDYALAGTTQTPINNHLTAHNNYGQPMYVSVNQFYSELFHELHHVYQRTAIKGLKFDNPAELLTYPEDPHNDALRQYENEALLEMLLGPADNFNDNLNRFHTCRTLRKAIIGEKYSNYEKSVESAEGPATYCEYAYMKKYGTTAAEQEFIHKRFYYSLVEPTYGRDGLRNKHLLSGMAQCIILTRCFKGWQKEYYNSGMQLNDFFFSKLPGRQVKLPSLASYEAKAEYFTAQEREKHSKNLEAFNNQAGRKITLIFNTQPEFRGFDPMHAEAVNDSLIIHSTLFKLGKGANSFTAINQPILARINKQVWFVKQVTFFVPENTVKFENGLFTCANEAVSVHWKYFKRDERENEYIITTE
;
A
#
# COMPACT_ATOMS: atom_id res chain seq x y z
N LEU A 1 12.18 5.09 -36.20
CA LEU A 1 12.44 5.04 -34.74
C LEU A 1 13.60 5.98 -34.42
N ARG A 2 13.40 7.28 -34.62
CA ARG A 2 14.24 8.33 -34.02
C ARG A 2 13.30 9.03 -33.04
N ASP A 3 13.80 9.26 -31.83
CA ASP A 3 13.21 10.06 -30.75
C ASP A 3 12.04 9.39 -29.99
N SER A 4 12.36 8.72 -28.89
CA SER A 4 11.35 8.35 -27.86
C SER A 4 11.91 8.37 -26.44
N ILE A 5 13.17 8.78 -26.25
CA ILE A 5 13.80 8.95 -24.94
C ILE A 5 14.29 10.39 -24.89
N TYR A 6 13.79 11.14 -23.92
CA TYR A 6 14.14 12.53 -23.70
C TYR A 6 14.76 12.67 -22.32
N ILE A 7 15.85 13.43 -22.23
CA ILE A 7 16.45 13.83 -20.95
C ILE A 7 16.00 15.27 -20.70
N PHE A 8 15.44 15.52 -19.53
CA PHE A 8 14.95 16.82 -19.12
C PHE A 8 15.15 17.02 -17.62
N LYS A 9 15.09 18.26 -17.12
CA LYS A 9 15.26 18.51 -15.69
C LYS A 9 13.94 18.27 -14.98
N GLN A 10 14.00 17.69 -13.79
CA GLN A 10 12.82 17.47 -12.94
C GLN A 10 12.03 18.76 -12.69
N THR A 11 12.72 19.89 -12.57
CA THR A 11 12.15 21.23 -12.37
C THR A 11 11.24 21.68 -13.51
N ASP A 12 11.47 21.19 -14.73
CA ASP A 12 10.78 21.67 -15.92
C ASP A 12 9.32 21.17 -15.97
N TYR A 13 9.03 20.08 -15.24
CA TYR A 13 7.71 19.42 -15.23
C TYR A 13 7.19 19.11 -13.82
N ALA A 14 7.85 19.64 -12.77
CA ALA A 14 7.48 19.42 -11.37
C ALA A 14 7.25 17.93 -11.01
N LEU A 15 8.12 17.03 -11.51
CA LEU A 15 7.91 15.57 -11.45
C LEU A 15 8.11 14.93 -10.06
N ALA A 16 8.13 15.70 -8.98
CA ALA A 16 8.41 15.15 -7.65
C ALA A 16 7.33 14.14 -7.23
N GLY A 17 7.74 12.91 -6.92
CA GLY A 17 6.87 11.88 -6.36
C GLY A 17 5.94 11.16 -7.36
N THR A 18 6.13 11.35 -8.66
CA THR A 18 5.45 10.58 -9.71
C THR A 18 6.46 10.00 -10.69
N THR A 19 6.14 8.86 -11.29
CA THR A 19 6.91 8.21 -12.36
C THR A 19 6.15 8.24 -13.70
N GLN A 20 4.95 8.84 -13.71
CA GLN A 20 4.09 8.97 -14.89
C GLN A 20 3.42 10.33 -14.91
N THR A 21 3.64 11.11 -15.98
CA THR A 21 3.12 12.49 -16.08
C THR A 21 2.65 12.77 -17.51
N PRO A 22 1.53 13.48 -17.72
CA PRO A 22 1.16 14.02 -19.02
C PRO A 22 2.21 15.05 -19.49
N ILE A 23 2.89 14.75 -20.59
CA ILE A 23 3.82 15.66 -21.28
C ILE A 23 3.30 15.80 -22.71
N ASN A 24 3.02 17.04 -23.12
CA ASN A 24 2.44 17.33 -24.45
C ASN A 24 1.21 16.48 -24.78
N ASN A 25 0.28 16.33 -23.83
CA ASN A 25 -0.93 15.49 -23.93
C ASN A 25 -0.69 13.98 -24.09
N HIS A 26 0.54 13.51 -23.89
CA HIS A 26 0.87 12.10 -23.82
C HIS A 26 1.20 11.70 -22.39
N LEU A 27 0.48 10.71 -21.85
CA LEU A 27 0.88 10.11 -20.58
C LEU A 27 2.25 9.44 -20.79
N THR A 28 3.27 9.95 -20.09
CA THR A 28 4.67 9.61 -20.34
C THR A 28 5.26 9.02 -19.07
N ALA A 29 5.89 7.85 -19.19
CA ALA A 29 6.69 7.25 -18.13
C ALA A 29 8.05 7.94 -18.06
N HIS A 30 8.53 8.20 -16.86
CA HIS A 30 9.83 8.82 -16.64
C HIS A 30 10.43 8.31 -15.33
N ASN A 31 11.76 8.35 -15.23
CA ASN A 31 12.49 7.94 -14.05
C ASN A 31 13.78 8.78 -13.95
N ASN A 32 14.31 8.96 -12.74
CA ASN A 32 15.52 9.75 -12.49
C ASN A 32 16.77 8.92 -12.75
N TYR A 33 17.39 9.10 -13.92
CA TYR A 33 18.61 8.40 -14.32
C TYR A 33 19.81 8.58 -13.37
N GLY A 34 19.88 9.73 -12.67
CA GLY A 34 21.01 10.06 -11.80
C GLY A 34 20.96 9.46 -10.40
N GLN A 35 19.99 8.58 -10.11
CA GLN A 35 19.86 7.95 -8.80
C GLN A 35 21.08 7.04 -8.52
N PRO A 36 21.84 7.28 -7.44
CA PRO A 36 23.03 6.47 -7.12
C PRO A 36 22.69 5.05 -6.67
N MET A 37 21.40 4.75 -6.44
CA MET A 37 20.93 3.43 -6.01
C MET A 37 20.90 2.39 -7.14
N TYR A 38 21.04 2.80 -8.40
CA TYR A 38 21.08 1.85 -9.52
C TYR A 38 22.41 1.11 -9.55
N VAL A 39 22.34 -0.22 -9.53
CA VAL A 39 23.52 -1.07 -9.68
C VAL A 39 24.04 -1.06 -11.12
N SER A 40 23.19 -0.73 -12.10
CA SER A 40 23.57 -0.60 -13.50
C SER A 40 22.57 0.21 -14.33
N VAL A 41 22.97 0.55 -15.56
CA VAL A 41 22.07 1.16 -16.55
C VAL A 41 20.88 0.25 -16.91
N ASN A 42 21.06 -1.07 -16.85
CA ASN A 42 19.99 -2.01 -17.13
C ASN A 42 18.93 -2.00 -16.03
N GLN A 43 19.31 -1.82 -14.76
CA GLN A 43 18.35 -1.62 -13.69
C GLN A 43 17.47 -0.41 -13.98
N PHE A 44 18.08 0.75 -14.29
CA PHE A 44 17.33 1.95 -14.66
C PHE A 44 16.34 1.69 -15.80
N TYR A 45 16.80 1.07 -16.90
CA TYR A 45 15.92 0.79 -18.03
C TYR A 45 14.82 -0.21 -17.68
N SER A 46 15.09 -1.19 -16.82
CA SER A 46 14.07 -2.15 -16.37
C SER A 46 12.95 -1.47 -15.58
N GLU A 47 13.29 -0.53 -14.70
CA GLU A 47 12.32 0.26 -13.95
C GLU A 47 11.57 1.24 -14.87
N LEU A 48 12.24 1.83 -15.87
CA LEU A 48 11.53 2.63 -16.89
C LEU A 48 10.54 1.78 -17.70
N PHE A 49 10.89 0.52 -18.01
CA PHE A 49 9.97 -0.42 -18.68
C PHE A 49 8.78 -0.81 -17.81
N HIS A 50 8.98 -0.94 -16.49
CA HIS A 50 7.90 -1.10 -15.51
C HIS A 50 6.89 0.04 -15.64
N GLU A 51 7.37 1.28 -15.64
CA GLU A 51 6.52 2.47 -15.70
C GLU A 51 5.86 2.67 -17.07
N LEU A 52 6.56 2.33 -18.16
CA LEU A 52 5.96 2.28 -19.50
C LEU A 52 4.81 1.28 -19.57
N HIS A 53 4.91 0.16 -18.86
CA HIS A 53 3.83 -0.81 -18.79
C HIS A 53 2.60 -0.26 -18.06
N HIS A 54 2.79 0.53 -17.00
CA HIS A 54 1.68 1.24 -16.35
C HIS A 54 1.01 2.27 -17.28
N VAL A 55 1.78 2.98 -18.10
CA VAL A 55 1.22 3.85 -19.15
C VAL A 55 0.35 3.05 -20.11
N TYR A 56 0.83 1.89 -20.57
CA TYR A 56 0.04 0.99 -21.41
C TYR A 56 -1.25 0.53 -20.71
N GLN A 57 -1.17 0.10 -19.45
CA GLN A 57 -2.34 -0.28 -18.66
C GLN A 57 -3.38 0.85 -18.58
N ARG A 58 -2.96 2.07 -18.30
CA ARG A 58 -3.86 3.23 -18.13
C ARG A 58 -4.47 3.72 -19.44
N THR A 59 -3.77 3.56 -20.56
CA THR A 59 -4.19 4.13 -21.85
C THR A 59 -4.88 3.12 -22.77
N ALA A 60 -4.51 1.84 -22.68
CA ALA A 60 -4.98 0.81 -23.59
C ALA A 60 -5.89 -0.24 -22.94
N ILE A 61 -5.78 -0.47 -21.63
CA ILE A 61 -6.54 -1.51 -20.93
C ILE A 61 -7.76 -0.90 -20.25
N LYS A 62 -8.94 -1.28 -20.72
CA LYS A 62 -10.21 -0.82 -20.14
C LYS A 62 -10.60 -1.70 -18.95
N GLY A 63 -11.06 -1.08 -17.86
CA GLY A 63 -11.63 -1.79 -16.72
C GLY A 63 -10.62 -2.42 -15.75
N LEU A 64 -9.32 -2.14 -15.92
CA LEU A 64 -8.30 -2.54 -14.94
C LEU A 64 -8.55 -1.81 -13.61
N LYS A 65 -8.67 -2.57 -12.53
CA LYS A 65 -8.80 -2.01 -11.17
C LYS A 65 -7.41 -1.78 -10.60
N PHE A 66 -7.17 -0.56 -10.13
CA PHE A 66 -5.96 -0.19 -9.40
C PHE A 66 -6.21 -0.30 -7.90
N ASP A 67 -5.16 -0.62 -7.15
CA ASP A 67 -5.24 -0.68 -5.70
C ASP A 67 -5.40 0.71 -5.08
N ASN A 68 -6.01 0.77 -3.91
CA ASN A 68 -6.10 1.99 -3.10
C ASN A 68 -5.34 1.77 -1.79
N PRO A 69 -4.07 2.22 -1.67
CA PRO A 69 -3.23 1.97 -0.50
C PRO A 69 -3.88 2.38 0.83
N ALA A 70 -4.80 3.34 0.81
CA ALA A 70 -5.57 3.75 1.98
C ALA A 70 -6.42 2.62 2.60
N GLU A 71 -6.78 1.59 1.83
CA GLU A 71 -7.48 0.41 2.35
C GLU A 71 -6.62 -0.41 3.30
N LEU A 72 -5.29 -0.40 3.12
CA LEU A 72 -4.35 -1.17 3.93
C LEU A 72 -4.26 -0.69 5.39
N LEU A 73 -4.62 0.56 5.67
CA LEU A 73 -4.68 1.09 7.04
C LEU A 73 -5.66 0.31 7.94
N THR A 74 -6.61 -0.38 7.31
CA THR A 74 -7.61 -1.19 8.01
C THR A 74 -7.42 -2.69 7.76
N TYR A 75 -6.31 -3.08 7.13
CA TYR A 75 -6.01 -4.49 6.88
C TYR A 75 -5.81 -5.24 8.20
N PRO A 76 -6.36 -6.46 8.37
CA PRO A 76 -6.30 -7.17 9.63
C PRO A 76 -4.88 -7.53 10.00
N GLU A 77 -4.48 -7.16 11.20
CA GLU A 77 -3.21 -7.56 11.78
C GLU A 77 -3.39 -8.93 12.47
N ASP A 78 -3.25 -9.98 11.67
CA ASP A 78 -3.51 -11.36 12.08
C ASP A 78 -2.28 -12.26 11.82
N PRO A 79 -1.64 -12.81 12.88
CA PRO A 79 -0.47 -13.67 12.73
C PRO A 79 -0.71 -14.94 11.92
N HIS A 80 -1.93 -15.50 11.93
CA HIS A 80 -2.25 -16.69 11.15
C HIS A 80 -2.32 -16.36 9.66
N ASN A 81 -2.85 -15.19 9.30
CA ASN A 81 -2.77 -14.69 7.93
C ASN A 81 -1.32 -14.46 7.48
N ASP A 82 -0.48 -13.86 8.33
CA ASP A 82 0.95 -13.65 8.01
C ASP A 82 1.70 -14.98 7.83
N ALA A 83 1.45 -15.97 8.69
CA ALA A 83 2.02 -17.32 8.56
C ALA A 83 1.60 -18.01 7.25
N LEU A 84 0.30 -17.98 6.93
CA LEU A 84 -0.22 -18.51 5.67
C LEU A 84 0.36 -17.77 4.46
N ARG A 85 0.54 -16.44 4.54
CA ARG A 85 1.11 -15.64 3.45
C ARG A 85 2.56 -16.01 3.19
N GLN A 86 3.35 -16.19 4.24
CA GLN A 86 4.73 -16.63 4.10
C GLN A 86 4.80 -17.99 3.40
N TYR A 87 4.03 -18.97 3.88
CA TYR A 87 3.99 -20.31 3.28
C TYR A 87 3.46 -20.29 1.83
N GLU A 88 2.48 -19.44 1.55
CA GLU A 88 1.95 -19.21 0.20
C GLU A 88 3.03 -18.70 -0.76
N ASN A 89 3.82 -17.71 -0.34
CA ASN A 89 4.89 -17.14 -1.16
C ASN A 89 6.03 -18.13 -1.39
N GLU A 90 6.36 -18.96 -0.40
CA GLU A 90 7.33 -20.05 -0.55
C GLU A 90 6.84 -21.11 -1.53
N ALA A 91 5.56 -21.54 -1.45
CA ALA A 91 4.99 -22.44 -2.43
C ALA A 91 5.04 -21.85 -3.85
N LEU A 92 4.80 -20.55 -3.98
CA LEU A 92 4.89 -19.85 -5.27
C LEU A 92 6.34 -19.76 -5.79
N LEU A 93 7.31 -19.53 -4.90
CA LEU A 93 8.74 -19.56 -5.25
C LEU A 93 9.17 -20.98 -5.70
N GLU A 94 8.70 -22.01 -5.03
CA GLU A 94 8.96 -23.41 -5.40
C GLU A 94 8.32 -23.77 -6.76
N MET A 95 7.17 -23.19 -7.13
CA MET A 95 6.64 -23.33 -8.49
C MET A 95 7.55 -22.67 -9.55
N LEU A 96 8.29 -21.62 -9.17
CA LEU A 96 9.19 -20.89 -10.07
C LEU A 96 10.56 -21.55 -10.21
N LEU A 97 11.13 -22.06 -9.13
CA LEU A 97 12.54 -22.50 -9.08
C LEU A 97 12.70 -23.99 -8.75
N GLY A 98 11.68 -24.62 -8.19
CA GLY A 98 11.71 -26.01 -7.77
C GLY A 98 11.55 -27.01 -8.94
N PRO A 99 11.67 -28.31 -8.64
CA PRO A 99 11.48 -29.37 -9.63
C PRO A 99 10.08 -29.38 -10.23
N ALA A 100 9.98 -29.68 -11.54
CA ALA A 100 8.70 -29.70 -12.25
C ALA A 100 7.68 -30.68 -11.64
N ASP A 101 8.15 -31.80 -11.08
CA ASP A 101 7.30 -32.82 -10.47
C ASP A 101 6.50 -32.30 -9.25
N ASN A 102 7.01 -31.26 -8.58
CA ASN A 102 6.36 -30.64 -7.42
C ASN A 102 5.38 -29.52 -7.80
N PHE A 103 5.27 -29.17 -9.09
CA PHE A 103 4.50 -28.01 -9.53
C PHE A 103 3.03 -28.07 -9.09
N ASN A 104 2.37 -29.21 -9.31
CA ASN A 104 0.94 -29.37 -8.97
C ASN A 104 0.70 -29.34 -7.45
N ASP A 105 1.61 -29.93 -6.67
CA ASP A 105 1.50 -29.91 -5.21
C ASP A 105 1.65 -28.49 -4.66
N ASN A 106 2.60 -27.72 -5.20
CA ASN A 106 2.79 -26.33 -4.82
C ASN A 106 1.64 -25.43 -5.32
N LEU A 107 1.07 -25.68 -6.51
CA LEU A 107 -0.14 -25.00 -6.99
C LEU A 107 -1.33 -25.22 -6.02
N ASN A 108 -1.52 -26.46 -5.56
CA ASN A 108 -2.58 -26.80 -4.62
C ASN A 108 -2.36 -26.14 -3.25
N ARG A 109 -1.12 -26.11 -2.76
CA ARG A 109 -0.75 -25.39 -1.52
C ARG A 109 -1.00 -23.88 -1.65
N PHE A 110 -0.55 -23.27 -2.74
CA PHE A 110 -0.78 -21.86 -3.06
C PHE A 110 -2.29 -21.53 -3.06
N HIS A 111 -3.09 -22.32 -3.78
CA HIS A 111 -4.55 -22.17 -3.83
C HIS A 111 -5.21 -22.35 -2.45
N THR A 112 -4.76 -23.33 -1.67
CA THR A 112 -5.27 -23.59 -0.32
C THR A 112 -5.00 -22.41 0.60
N CYS A 113 -3.76 -21.88 0.61
CA CYS A 113 -3.41 -20.72 1.41
C CYS A 113 -4.27 -19.51 1.06
N ARG A 114 -4.45 -19.21 -0.23
CA ARG A 114 -5.35 -18.13 -0.69
C ARG A 114 -6.77 -18.28 -0.17
N THR A 115 -7.29 -19.50 -0.18
CA THR A 115 -8.66 -19.76 0.30
C THR A 115 -8.77 -19.57 1.82
N LEU A 116 -7.81 -20.09 2.58
CA LEU A 116 -7.80 -19.94 4.05
C LEU A 116 -7.60 -18.48 4.45
N ARG A 117 -6.66 -17.77 3.82
CA ARG A 117 -6.42 -16.34 4.07
C ARG A 117 -7.65 -15.50 3.77
N LYS A 118 -8.36 -15.77 2.67
CA LYS A 118 -9.62 -15.10 2.33
C LYS A 118 -10.67 -15.22 3.45
N ALA A 119 -10.70 -16.33 4.19
CA ALA A 119 -11.61 -16.48 5.34
C ALA A 119 -11.21 -15.59 6.53
N ILE A 120 -9.92 -15.28 6.68
CA ILE A 120 -9.38 -14.42 7.75
C ILE A 120 -9.56 -12.93 7.38
N ILE A 121 -9.08 -12.54 6.19
CA ILE A 121 -9.06 -11.13 5.77
C ILE A 121 -10.35 -10.69 5.07
N GLY A 122 -11.22 -11.63 4.70
CA GLY A 122 -12.48 -11.34 4.02
C GLY A 122 -12.33 -10.86 2.56
N GLU A 123 -13.48 -10.68 1.92
CA GLU A 123 -13.60 -10.38 0.50
C GLU A 123 -12.95 -9.04 0.11
N LYS A 124 -13.10 -8.01 0.96
CA LYS A 124 -12.56 -6.67 0.72
C LYS A 124 -11.04 -6.73 0.48
N TYR A 125 -10.31 -7.28 1.46
CA TYR A 125 -8.84 -7.29 1.38
C TYR A 125 -8.32 -8.35 0.40
N SER A 126 -9.02 -9.48 0.23
CA SER A 126 -8.70 -10.42 -0.84
C SER A 126 -8.78 -9.75 -2.23
N ASN A 127 -9.80 -8.94 -2.49
CA ASN A 127 -9.91 -8.21 -3.75
C ASN A 127 -8.90 -7.07 -3.89
N TYR A 128 -8.51 -6.44 -2.78
CA TYR A 128 -7.40 -5.49 -2.75
C TYR A 128 -6.10 -6.15 -3.24
N GLU A 129 -5.72 -7.30 -2.65
CA GLU A 129 -4.51 -8.05 -3.05
C GLU A 129 -4.52 -8.39 -4.54
N LYS A 130 -5.65 -8.88 -5.05
CA LYS A 130 -5.84 -9.16 -6.49
C LYS A 130 -5.67 -7.91 -7.35
N SER A 131 -6.09 -6.74 -6.88
CA SER A 131 -5.96 -5.47 -7.62
C SER A 131 -4.51 -5.03 -7.68
N VAL A 132 -3.77 -5.14 -6.57
CA VAL A 132 -2.31 -4.94 -6.55
C VAL A 132 -1.63 -5.88 -7.54
N GLU A 133 -1.91 -7.18 -7.46
CA GLU A 133 -1.32 -8.19 -8.36
C GLU A 133 -1.64 -7.92 -9.84
N SER A 134 -2.84 -7.41 -10.13
CA SER A 134 -3.28 -7.11 -11.51
C SER A 134 -2.59 -5.88 -12.09
N ALA A 135 -2.36 -4.85 -11.28
CA ALA A 135 -1.69 -3.62 -11.69
C ALA A 135 -0.17 -3.79 -11.72
N GLU A 136 0.41 -4.27 -10.62
CA GLU A 136 1.86 -4.27 -10.36
C GLU A 136 2.53 -5.55 -10.86
N GLY A 137 1.82 -6.68 -10.89
CA GLY A 137 2.36 -7.97 -11.31
C GLY A 137 2.89 -7.97 -12.74
N PRO A 138 2.08 -7.56 -13.75
CA PRO A 138 2.54 -7.46 -15.13
C PRO A 138 3.65 -6.42 -15.34
N ALA A 139 3.62 -5.29 -14.62
CA ALA A 139 4.67 -4.26 -14.72
C ALA A 139 6.00 -4.77 -14.16
N THR A 140 5.96 -5.40 -12.99
CA THR A 140 7.13 -6.05 -12.36
C THR A 140 7.62 -7.25 -13.19
N TYR A 141 6.72 -7.96 -13.88
CA TYR A 141 7.12 -8.99 -14.84
C TYR A 141 7.90 -8.41 -16.03
N CYS A 142 7.52 -7.24 -16.55
CA CYS A 142 8.28 -6.55 -17.59
C CYS A 142 9.68 -6.14 -17.09
N GLU A 143 9.77 -5.60 -15.86
CA GLU A 143 11.04 -5.30 -15.17
C GLU A 143 11.94 -6.54 -15.08
N TYR A 144 11.40 -7.65 -14.54
CA TYR A 144 12.10 -8.93 -14.43
C TYR A 144 12.54 -9.47 -15.80
N ALA A 145 11.66 -9.47 -16.79
CA ALA A 145 11.95 -10.00 -18.12
C ALA A 145 13.05 -9.20 -18.81
N TYR A 146 13.09 -7.87 -18.63
CA TYR A 146 14.17 -7.03 -19.08
C TYR A 146 15.49 -7.41 -18.39
N MET A 147 15.51 -7.41 -17.06
CA MET A 147 16.72 -7.71 -16.29
C MET A 147 17.26 -9.11 -16.58
N LYS A 148 16.39 -10.12 -16.70
CA LYS A 148 16.78 -11.47 -17.07
C LYS A 148 17.45 -11.54 -18.44
N LYS A 149 17.03 -10.69 -19.38
CA LYS A 149 17.53 -10.69 -20.76
C LYS A 149 18.82 -9.90 -20.92
N TYR A 150 18.96 -8.77 -20.21
CA TYR A 150 20.02 -7.79 -20.44
C TYR A 150 20.99 -7.64 -19.25
N GLY A 151 20.56 -7.93 -18.03
CA GLY A 151 21.40 -7.92 -16.84
C GLY A 151 22.25 -9.18 -16.78
N THR A 152 23.56 -9.05 -16.97
CA THR A 152 24.49 -10.19 -17.12
C THR A 152 25.67 -10.13 -16.15
N THR A 153 25.93 -8.97 -15.55
CA THR A 153 27.01 -8.82 -14.56
C THR A 153 26.64 -9.47 -13.23
N ALA A 154 27.66 -9.77 -12.40
CA ALA A 154 27.44 -10.35 -11.08
C ALA A 154 26.53 -9.48 -10.19
N ALA A 155 26.73 -8.16 -10.19
CA ALA A 155 25.91 -7.21 -9.43
C ALA A 155 24.45 -7.20 -9.91
N GLU A 156 24.21 -7.31 -11.22
CA GLU A 156 22.85 -7.40 -11.77
C GLU A 156 22.18 -8.74 -11.43
N GLN A 157 22.93 -9.85 -11.44
CA GLN A 157 22.40 -11.15 -11.01
C GLN A 157 22.05 -11.15 -9.52
N GLU A 158 22.87 -10.52 -8.69
CA GLU A 158 22.57 -10.31 -7.28
C GLU A 158 21.32 -9.44 -7.10
N PHE A 159 21.19 -8.35 -7.85
CA PHE A 159 19.98 -7.52 -7.87
C PHE A 159 18.76 -8.35 -8.27
N ILE A 160 18.82 -9.12 -9.35
CA ILE A 160 17.71 -9.97 -9.81
C ILE A 160 17.30 -10.93 -8.69
N HIS A 161 18.27 -11.58 -8.05
CA HIS A 161 17.99 -12.50 -6.96
C HIS A 161 17.32 -11.80 -5.77
N LYS A 162 17.88 -10.68 -5.32
CA LYS A 162 17.35 -9.92 -4.19
C LYS A 162 15.95 -9.37 -4.48
N ARG A 163 15.80 -8.64 -5.59
CA ARG A 163 14.58 -7.91 -5.98
C ARG A 163 13.40 -8.83 -6.26
N PHE A 164 13.63 -9.93 -6.98
CA PHE A 164 12.52 -10.73 -7.54
C PHE A 164 12.26 -12.05 -6.81
N TYR A 165 13.28 -12.65 -6.18
CA TYR A 165 13.12 -13.95 -5.50
C TYR A 165 13.19 -13.82 -3.99
N TYR A 166 14.23 -13.19 -3.45
CA TYR A 166 14.37 -13.03 -1.99
C TYR A 166 13.22 -12.19 -1.42
N SER A 167 12.95 -11.02 -2.01
CA SER A 167 11.83 -10.18 -1.56
C SER A 167 10.44 -10.81 -1.71
N LEU A 168 10.28 -11.86 -2.53
CA LEU A 168 9.01 -12.60 -2.60
C LEU A 168 8.75 -13.38 -1.32
N VAL A 169 9.80 -13.95 -0.71
CA VAL A 169 9.73 -14.79 0.49
C VAL A 169 10.28 -14.10 1.73
N GLU A 170 10.62 -12.81 1.63
CA GLU A 170 11.05 -12.02 2.77
C GLU A 170 9.87 -11.85 3.74
N PRO A 171 9.96 -12.37 4.97
CA PRO A 171 8.86 -12.29 5.91
C PRO A 171 8.61 -10.84 6.30
N THR A 172 7.33 -10.48 6.32
CA THR A 172 6.86 -9.16 6.74
C THR A 172 5.63 -9.36 7.60
N TYR A 173 5.59 -8.68 8.73
CA TYR A 173 4.60 -8.92 9.78
C TYR A 173 3.83 -7.65 10.09
N GLY A 174 2.59 -7.81 10.53
CA GLY A 174 1.76 -6.66 10.87
C GLY A 174 1.30 -5.87 9.64
N ARG A 175 0.95 -4.59 9.88
CA ARG A 175 0.36 -3.70 8.87
C ARG A 175 1.39 -2.97 8.00
N ASP A 176 2.61 -2.85 8.48
CA ASP A 176 3.66 -2.13 7.78
C ASP A 176 4.15 -2.94 6.57
N GLY A 177 4.41 -2.25 5.46
CA GLY A 177 4.93 -2.87 4.24
C GLY A 177 3.95 -3.82 3.53
N LEU A 178 2.67 -3.89 3.93
CA LEU A 178 1.65 -4.76 3.33
C LEU A 178 1.59 -4.66 1.80
N ARG A 179 1.66 -3.44 1.25
CA ARG A 179 1.62 -3.23 -0.21
C ARG A 179 2.74 -4.00 -0.92
N ASN A 180 3.96 -3.93 -0.38
CA ASN A 180 5.12 -4.61 -0.95
C ASN A 180 4.96 -6.14 -0.93
N LYS A 181 4.22 -6.69 0.06
CA LYS A 181 3.94 -8.13 0.15
C LYS A 181 3.24 -8.69 -1.09
N HIS A 182 2.48 -7.86 -1.81
CA HIS A 182 1.59 -8.30 -2.88
C HIS A 182 2.15 -8.12 -4.30
N LEU A 183 3.13 -7.22 -4.48
CA LEU A 183 3.69 -6.87 -5.79
C LEU A 183 4.27 -8.10 -6.52
N LEU A 184 5.09 -8.87 -5.81
CA LEU A 184 5.87 -9.96 -6.42
C LEU A 184 5.06 -11.23 -6.68
N SER A 185 3.95 -11.45 -5.97
CA SER A 185 3.08 -12.61 -6.23
C SER A 185 2.44 -12.52 -7.63
N GLY A 186 2.05 -11.32 -8.06
CA GLY A 186 1.53 -11.09 -9.41
C GLY A 186 2.59 -11.32 -10.49
N MET A 187 3.82 -10.87 -10.25
CA MET A 187 4.95 -11.15 -11.15
C MET A 187 5.17 -12.66 -11.31
N ALA A 188 5.18 -13.40 -10.19
CA ALA A 188 5.37 -14.85 -10.21
C ALA A 188 4.27 -15.57 -11.02
N GLN A 189 3.01 -15.16 -10.86
CA GLN A 189 1.89 -15.66 -11.67
C GLN A 189 2.15 -15.41 -13.17
N CYS A 190 2.59 -14.21 -13.57
CA CYS A 190 2.94 -13.90 -14.95
C CYS A 190 4.08 -14.79 -15.50
N ILE A 191 5.13 -15.05 -14.70
CA ILE A 191 6.24 -15.93 -15.11
C ILE A 191 5.74 -17.35 -15.36
N ILE A 192 4.91 -17.88 -14.46
CA ILE A 192 4.32 -19.22 -14.60
C ILE A 192 3.42 -19.29 -15.84
N LEU A 193 2.56 -18.29 -16.06
CA LEU A 193 1.71 -18.20 -17.25
C LEU A 193 2.55 -18.19 -18.54
N THR A 194 3.65 -17.44 -18.57
CA THR A 194 4.58 -17.42 -19.72
C THR A 194 5.18 -18.79 -20.01
N ARG A 195 5.48 -19.60 -18.98
CA ARG A 195 6.03 -20.95 -19.15
C ARG A 195 4.98 -21.93 -19.68
N CYS A 196 3.72 -21.79 -19.25
CA CYS A 196 2.67 -22.77 -19.50
C CYS A 196 1.78 -22.44 -20.71
N PHE A 197 1.58 -21.17 -21.04
CA PHE A 197 0.57 -20.73 -22.01
C PHE A 197 1.12 -19.66 -22.95
N LYS A 198 1.15 -19.96 -24.26
CA LYS A 198 1.52 -18.96 -25.28
C LYS A 198 0.40 -17.92 -25.42
N GLY A 199 0.77 -16.64 -25.50
CA GLY A 199 -0.18 -15.55 -25.78
C GLY A 199 -1.10 -15.18 -24.61
N TRP A 200 -0.83 -15.66 -23.39
CA TRP A 200 -1.66 -15.42 -22.21
C TRP A 200 -1.89 -13.93 -21.93
N GLN A 201 -0.96 -13.05 -22.29
CA GLN A 201 -1.05 -11.60 -22.04
C GLN A 201 -2.28 -11.00 -22.73
N LYS A 202 -2.50 -11.34 -24.01
CA LYS A 202 -3.63 -10.84 -24.78
C LYS A 202 -4.95 -11.41 -24.25
N GLU A 203 -4.95 -12.70 -23.90
CA GLU A 203 -6.12 -13.35 -23.31
C GLU A 203 -6.49 -12.73 -21.96
N TYR A 204 -5.51 -12.50 -21.08
CA TYR A 204 -5.70 -11.87 -19.78
C TYR A 204 -6.32 -10.48 -19.93
N TYR A 205 -5.69 -9.58 -20.70
CA TYR A 205 -6.20 -8.21 -20.85
C TYR A 205 -7.56 -8.13 -21.55
N ASN A 206 -7.89 -9.09 -22.41
CA ASN A 206 -9.22 -9.16 -23.04
C ASN A 206 -10.28 -9.81 -22.13
N SER A 207 -9.88 -10.56 -21.11
CA SER A 207 -10.81 -11.28 -20.23
C SER A 207 -11.57 -10.37 -19.26
N GLY A 208 -11.00 -9.21 -18.92
CA GLY A 208 -11.51 -8.33 -17.86
C GLY A 208 -11.39 -8.92 -16.43
N MET A 209 -10.74 -10.07 -16.27
CA MET A 209 -10.50 -10.70 -14.97
C MET A 209 -9.36 -9.99 -14.22
N GLN A 210 -9.32 -10.14 -12.90
CA GLN A 210 -8.11 -9.88 -12.13
C GLN A 210 -7.08 -10.99 -12.40
N LEU A 211 -5.79 -10.67 -12.30
CA LEU A 211 -4.69 -11.59 -12.67
C LEU A 211 -4.78 -12.92 -11.93
N ASN A 212 -5.06 -12.90 -10.62
CA ASN A 212 -5.20 -14.10 -9.80
C ASN A 212 -6.35 -15.01 -10.27
N ASP A 213 -7.49 -14.42 -10.64
CA ASP A 213 -8.64 -15.18 -11.13
C ASP A 213 -8.36 -15.75 -12.53
N PHE A 214 -7.72 -14.98 -13.40
CA PHE A 214 -7.25 -15.47 -14.69
C PHE A 214 -6.24 -16.63 -14.52
N PHE A 215 -5.29 -16.49 -13.60
CA PHE A 215 -4.31 -17.51 -13.27
C PHE A 215 -4.98 -18.83 -12.90
N PHE A 216 -5.92 -18.81 -11.94
CA PHE A 216 -6.63 -20.03 -11.53
C PHE A 216 -7.63 -20.55 -12.57
N SER A 217 -8.11 -19.70 -13.50
CA SER A 217 -8.89 -20.18 -14.65
C SER A 217 -8.06 -21.04 -15.62
N LYS A 218 -6.75 -20.79 -15.69
CA LYS A 218 -5.80 -21.54 -16.52
C LYS A 218 -5.16 -22.72 -15.78
N LEU A 219 -4.89 -22.54 -14.50
CA LEU A 219 -4.23 -23.50 -13.62
C LEU A 219 -5.12 -23.73 -12.38
N PRO A 220 -6.19 -24.53 -12.49
CA PRO A 220 -7.12 -24.74 -11.39
C PRO A 220 -6.43 -25.48 -10.25
N GLY A 221 -6.36 -24.84 -9.08
CA GLY A 221 -5.87 -25.46 -7.86
C GLY A 221 -6.93 -26.31 -7.17
N ARG A 222 -6.48 -27.26 -6.35
CA ARG A 222 -7.34 -28.05 -5.45
C ARG A 222 -7.00 -27.70 -4.01
N GLN A 223 -8.00 -27.74 -3.14
CA GLN A 223 -7.76 -27.66 -1.70
C GLN A 223 -7.09 -28.95 -1.22
N VAL A 224 -6.00 -28.78 -0.48
CA VAL A 224 -5.25 -29.88 0.13
C VAL A 224 -5.04 -29.61 1.61
N LYS A 225 -4.75 -30.65 2.38
CA LYS A 225 -4.31 -30.45 3.77
C LYS A 225 -2.91 -29.86 3.76
N LEU A 226 -2.75 -28.69 4.38
CA LEU A 226 -1.44 -28.09 4.60
C LEU A 226 -0.65 -28.87 5.66
N PRO A 227 0.70 -28.86 5.61
CA PRO A 227 1.50 -29.32 6.73
C PRO A 227 1.24 -28.47 7.98
N SER A 228 1.77 -28.90 9.12
CA SER A 228 1.76 -28.05 10.32
C SER A 228 2.52 -26.77 10.04
N LEU A 229 1.88 -25.62 10.31
CA LEU A 229 2.48 -24.29 10.17
C LEU A 229 2.93 -23.71 11.51
N ALA A 230 3.01 -24.52 12.58
CA ALA A 230 3.30 -24.06 13.93
C ALA A 230 4.57 -23.19 14.05
N SER A 231 5.61 -23.46 13.26
CA SER A 231 6.84 -22.65 13.26
C SER A 231 6.64 -21.28 12.59
N TYR A 232 5.80 -21.19 11.55
CA TYR A 232 5.42 -19.93 10.91
C TYR A 232 4.53 -19.12 11.84
N GLU A 233 3.56 -19.77 12.48
CA GLU A 233 2.64 -19.15 13.43
C GLU A 233 3.40 -18.56 14.62
N ALA A 234 4.31 -19.33 15.25
CA ALA A 234 5.11 -18.83 16.37
C ALA A 234 5.98 -17.62 15.99
N LYS A 235 6.58 -17.62 14.79
CA LYS A 235 7.35 -16.47 14.30
C LYS A 235 6.43 -15.26 14.03
N ALA A 236 5.31 -15.49 13.36
CA ALA A 236 4.35 -14.43 13.06
C ALA A 236 3.80 -13.80 14.34
N GLU A 237 3.42 -14.60 15.34
CA GLU A 237 2.97 -14.11 16.64
C GLU A 237 4.00 -13.22 17.32
N TYR A 238 5.26 -13.66 17.34
CA TYR A 238 6.35 -12.89 17.93
C TYR A 238 6.54 -11.53 17.23
N PHE A 239 6.69 -11.52 15.91
CA PHE A 239 6.98 -10.28 15.17
C PHE A 239 5.75 -9.36 15.07
N THR A 240 4.54 -9.90 14.94
CA THR A 240 3.31 -9.08 15.03
C THR A 240 3.18 -8.45 16.42
N ALA A 241 3.59 -9.13 17.50
CA ALA A 241 3.61 -8.52 18.82
C ALA A 241 4.61 -7.36 18.91
N GLN A 242 5.78 -7.46 18.24
CA GLN A 242 6.74 -6.35 18.17
C GLN A 242 6.20 -5.14 17.42
N GLU A 243 5.50 -5.33 16.29
CA GLU A 243 4.86 -4.22 15.57
C GLU A 243 3.76 -3.56 16.41
N ARG A 244 2.94 -4.34 17.12
CA ARG A 244 1.95 -3.80 18.07
C ARG A 244 2.58 -2.99 19.21
N GLU A 245 3.73 -3.43 19.72
CA GLU A 245 4.47 -2.69 20.73
C GLU A 245 4.99 -1.35 20.17
N LYS A 246 5.51 -1.36 18.93
CA LYS A 246 5.93 -0.14 18.21
C LYS A 246 4.75 0.83 18.01
N HIS A 247 3.60 0.35 17.55
CA HIS A 247 2.38 1.16 17.42
C HIS A 247 1.96 1.77 18.77
N SER A 248 2.09 1.01 19.87
CA SER A 248 1.78 1.50 21.21
C SER A 248 2.74 2.60 21.66
N LYS A 249 4.04 2.46 21.39
CA LYS A 249 5.05 3.49 21.66
C LYS A 249 4.82 4.76 20.83
N ASN A 250 4.44 4.61 19.56
CA ASN A 250 4.11 5.75 18.70
C ASN A 250 2.85 6.48 19.20
N LEU A 251 1.84 5.75 19.66
CA LEU A 251 0.66 6.34 20.30
C LEU A 251 1.01 7.05 21.62
N GLU A 252 1.88 6.48 22.44
CA GLU A 252 2.37 7.12 23.67
C GLU A 252 3.13 8.41 23.35
N ALA A 253 4.05 8.38 22.39
CA ALA A 253 4.77 9.56 21.92
C ALA A 253 3.81 10.64 21.39
N PHE A 254 2.77 10.24 20.64
CA PHE A 254 1.71 11.15 20.21
C PHE A 254 0.99 11.80 21.41
N ASN A 255 0.66 11.03 22.45
CA ASN A 255 -0.06 11.54 23.63
C ASN A 255 0.81 12.42 24.54
N ASN A 256 2.13 12.31 24.46
CA ASN A 256 3.09 13.09 25.24
C ASN A 256 3.58 14.36 24.52
N GLN A 257 2.94 14.76 23.42
CA GLN A 257 3.25 16.01 22.73
C GLN A 257 3.00 17.23 23.63
N ALA A 258 3.84 18.25 23.48
CA ALA A 258 3.66 19.52 24.18
C ALA A 258 2.46 20.31 23.65
N GLY A 259 1.86 21.13 24.51
CA GLY A 259 0.73 21.99 24.19
C GLY A 259 -0.59 21.47 24.74
N ARG A 260 -1.67 22.18 24.41
CA ARG A 260 -3.03 21.85 24.78
C ARG A 260 -3.55 20.75 23.86
N LYS A 261 -4.08 19.67 24.45
CA LYS A 261 -4.74 18.60 23.70
C LYS A 261 -6.12 19.05 23.25
N ILE A 262 -6.41 18.94 21.97
CA ILE A 262 -7.71 19.24 21.37
C ILE A 262 -8.30 17.94 20.84
N THR A 263 -9.54 17.64 21.21
CA THR A 263 -10.31 16.51 20.68
C THR A 263 -11.60 17.02 20.04
N LEU A 264 -11.72 16.88 18.73
CA LEU A 264 -12.94 17.15 17.97
C LEU A 264 -13.73 15.85 17.83
N ILE A 265 -14.99 15.86 18.27
CA ILE A 265 -15.94 14.76 18.10
C ILE A 265 -16.98 15.21 17.08
N PHE A 266 -17.07 14.50 15.95
CA PHE A 266 -17.95 14.87 14.86
C PHE A 266 -19.32 14.19 15.01
N ASN A 267 -20.37 14.97 15.33
CA ASN A 267 -21.73 14.45 15.33
C ASN A 267 -22.20 14.07 13.93
N THR A 268 -21.90 14.92 12.96
CA THR A 268 -22.14 14.64 11.56
C THR A 268 -20.84 14.31 10.87
N GLN A 269 -20.84 13.29 10.01
CA GLN A 269 -19.62 12.83 9.37
C GLN A 269 -19.00 13.96 8.50
N PRO A 270 -17.70 14.26 8.68
CA PRO A 270 -16.99 15.20 7.83
C PRO A 270 -16.67 14.58 6.47
N GLU A 271 -16.47 15.43 5.46
CA GLU A 271 -15.90 15.05 4.17
C GLU A 271 -14.39 14.85 4.34
N PHE A 272 -13.90 13.68 3.92
CA PHE A 272 -12.47 13.43 3.84
C PHE A 272 -11.90 14.13 2.60
N ARG A 273 -10.97 15.08 2.78
CA ARG A 273 -10.48 15.93 1.68
C ARG A 273 -9.08 15.59 1.20
N GLY A 274 -8.28 14.90 2.01
CA GLY A 274 -6.96 14.44 1.58
C GLY A 274 -6.06 14.07 2.73
N PHE A 275 -5.15 13.14 2.48
CA PHE A 275 -4.10 12.75 3.39
C PHE A 275 -2.96 12.09 2.63
N ASP A 276 -1.84 11.89 3.31
CA ASP A 276 -0.71 11.13 2.80
C ASP A 276 -0.77 9.68 3.34
N PRO A 277 -1.10 8.68 2.51
CA PRO A 277 -1.18 7.30 2.95
C PRO A 277 0.18 6.68 3.30
N MET A 278 1.29 7.23 2.79
CA MET A 278 2.63 6.71 3.07
C MET A 278 3.14 7.13 4.45
N HIS A 279 2.52 8.15 5.04
CA HIS A 279 2.85 8.66 6.38
C HIS A 279 1.63 8.60 7.32
N ALA A 280 0.79 7.59 7.12
CA ALA A 280 -0.31 7.23 7.99
C ALA A 280 -0.04 5.86 8.61
N GLU A 281 -0.19 5.76 9.93
CA GLU A 281 0.07 4.55 10.71
C GLU A 281 -1.21 4.13 11.43
N ALA A 282 -1.68 2.92 11.19
CA ALA A 282 -2.83 2.38 11.90
C ALA A 282 -2.40 1.71 13.21
N VAL A 283 -2.66 2.38 14.33
CA VAL A 283 -2.36 1.84 15.67
C VAL A 283 -3.26 0.64 15.99
N ASN A 284 -4.50 0.67 15.50
CA ASN A 284 -5.44 -0.46 15.52
C ASN A 284 -6.52 -0.26 14.45
N ASP A 285 -7.57 -1.09 14.45
CA ASP A 285 -8.68 -1.05 13.47
C ASP A 285 -9.45 0.27 13.40
N SER A 286 -9.34 1.10 14.43
CA SER A 286 -10.11 2.33 14.58
C SER A 286 -9.27 3.59 14.79
N LEU A 287 -7.97 3.46 15.02
CA LEU A 287 -7.08 4.59 15.34
C LEU A 287 -5.94 4.67 14.34
N ILE A 288 -5.80 5.84 13.72
CA ILE A 288 -4.77 6.13 12.72
C ILE A 288 -4.04 7.41 13.10
N ILE A 289 -2.72 7.36 13.15
CA ILE A 289 -1.84 8.53 13.28
C ILE A 289 -1.49 9.01 11.87
N HIS A 290 -1.70 10.30 11.60
CA HIS A 290 -1.32 10.98 10.36
C HIS A 290 -0.22 11.99 10.66
N SER A 291 0.93 11.90 9.98
CA SER A 291 2.11 12.71 10.37
C SER A 291 2.44 13.86 9.42
N THR A 292 2.06 13.77 8.14
CA THR A 292 2.46 14.78 7.12
C THR A 292 1.30 15.57 6.56
N LEU A 293 0.16 14.95 6.25
CA LEU A 293 -0.99 15.64 5.68
C LEU A 293 -2.29 15.00 6.15
N PHE A 294 -3.21 15.82 6.67
CA PHE A 294 -4.56 15.40 6.97
C PHE A 294 -5.55 16.55 6.79
N LYS A 295 -6.59 16.35 5.97
CA LYS A 295 -7.58 17.37 5.62
C LYS A 295 -9.00 16.83 5.70
N LEU A 296 -9.85 17.55 6.42
CA LEU A 296 -11.29 17.34 6.48
C LEU A 296 -12.03 18.64 6.16
N GLY A 297 -13.31 18.52 5.84
CA GLY A 297 -14.20 19.68 5.85
C GLY A 297 -15.65 19.30 5.73
N LYS A 298 -16.53 20.30 5.78
CA LYS A 298 -17.97 20.14 5.56
C LYS A 298 -18.62 21.50 5.36
N GLY A 299 -19.10 21.79 4.16
CA GLY A 299 -19.54 23.14 3.82
C GLY A 299 -18.43 24.16 4.11
N ALA A 300 -18.72 25.13 4.98
CA ALA A 300 -17.75 26.15 5.42
C ALA A 300 -16.76 25.67 6.50
N ASN A 301 -16.99 24.51 7.12
CA ASN A 301 -16.08 23.96 8.11
C ASN A 301 -14.84 23.36 7.44
N SER A 302 -13.67 23.54 8.06
CA SER A 302 -12.40 23.03 7.56
C SER A 302 -11.46 22.59 8.69
N PHE A 303 -10.67 21.56 8.38
CA PHE A 303 -9.53 21.11 9.18
C PHE A 303 -8.39 20.82 8.22
N THR A 304 -7.21 21.37 8.48
CA THR A 304 -5.98 21.05 7.77
C THR A 304 -4.84 20.93 8.76
N ALA A 305 -4.12 19.83 8.69
CA ALA A 305 -2.84 19.62 9.34
C ALA A 305 -1.77 19.28 8.31
N ILE A 306 -0.60 19.91 8.44
CA ILE A 306 0.58 19.72 7.60
C ILE A 306 1.79 19.55 8.51
N ASN A 307 2.55 18.47 8.34
CA ASN A 307 3.74 18.11 9.12
C ASN A 307 3.52 18.15 10.64
N GLN A 308 2.30 17.81 11.08
CA GLN A 308 1.93 17.69 12.48
C GLN A 308 1.19 16.37 12.70
N PRO A 309 1.59 15.56 13.71
CA PRO A 309 0.87 14.35 14.07
C PRO A 309 -0.57 14.64 14.50
N ILE A 310 -1.51 13.94 13.88
CA ILE A 310 -2.94 13.94 14.18
C ILE A 310 -3.40 12.51 14.42
N LEU A 311 -4.16 12.28 15.49
CA LEU A 311 -4.80 10.99 15.75
C LEU A 311 -6.26 11.04 15.30
N ALA A 312 -6.60 10.26 14.28
CA ALA A 312 -7.97 10.10 13.81
C ALA A 312 -8.57 8.81 14.36
N ARG A 313 -9.78 8.90 14.93
CA ARG A 313 -10.65 7.75 15.16
C ARG A 313 -11.61 7.59 14.00
N ILE A 314 -11.61 6.40 13.39
CA ILE A 314 -12.40 6.09 12.21
C ILE A 314 -13.45 5.02 12.50
N ASN A 315 -14.41 4.87 11.58
CA ASN A 315 -15.39 3.78 11.60
C ASN A 315 -15.15 2.85 10.40
N LYS A 316 -14.44 1.74 10.61
CA LYS A 316 -14.13 0.66 9.63
C LYS A 316 -13.33 1.07 8.37
N GLN A 317 -13.37 2.34 7.97
CA GLN A 317 -12.71 2.89 6.80
C GLN A 317 -12.11 4.25 7.14
N VAL A 318 -10.93 4.53 6.59
CA VAL A 318 -10.21 5.81 6.82
C VAL A 318 -11.03 7.05 6.46
N TRP A 319 -11.95 6.91 5.49
CA TRP A 319 -12.85 7.98 5.04
C TRP A 319 -13.90 8.39 6.08
N PHE A 320 -14.19 7.53 7.05
CA PHE A 320 -15.30 7.70 8.00
C PHE A 320 -14.80 8.14 9.37
N VAL A 321 -14.29 9.37 9.42
CA VAL A 321 -13.71 9.96 10.63
C VAL A 321 -14.81 10.34 11.63
N LYS A 322 -14.63 9.92 12.89
CA LYS A 322 -15.54 10.19 14.02
C LYS A 322 -14.94 11.14 15.04
N GLN A 323 -13.63 11.10 15.20
CA GLN A 323 -12.93 11.96 16.13
C GLN A 323 -11.55 12.31 15.57
N VAL A 324 -11.07 13.51 15.87
CA VAL A 324 -9.70 13.93 15.61
C VAL A 324 -9.11 14.49 16.89
N THR A 325 -7.92 14.04 17.26
CA THR A 325 -7.16 14.53 18.41
C THR A 325 -5.81 15.06 17.93
N PHE A 326 -5.37 16.20 18.49
CA PHE A 326 -4.13 16.88 18.13
C PHE A 326 -3.69 17.83 19.25
N PHE A 327 -2.46 18.34 19.17
CA PHE A 327 -1.87 19.22 20.20
C PHE A 327 -1.45 20.56 19.60
N VAL A 328 -1.77 21.67 20.28
CA VAL A 328 -1.42 23.03 19.81
C VAL A 328 -1.06 23.94 20.98
N PRO A 329 -0.32 25.04 20.76
CA PRO A 329 -0.13 26.06 21.78
C PRO A 329 -1.46 26.68 22.24
N GLU A 330 -1.61 26.92 23.54
CA GLU A 330 -2.87 27.43 24.14
C GLU A 330 -3.31 28.75 23.48
N ASN A 331 -2.37 29.63 23.17
CA ASN A 331 -2.64 30.95 22.56
C ASN A 331 -3.21 30.88 21.13
N THR A 332 -3.20 29.71 20.49
CA THR A 332 -3.75 29.54 19.13
C THR A 332 -5.22 29.15 19.13
N VAL A 333 -5.76 28.78 20.30
CA VAL A 333 -7.13 28.27 20.48
C VAL A 333 -8.08 29.44 20.75
N LYS A 334 -9.16 29.53 19.95
CA LYS A 334 -10.20 30.57 20.12
C LYS A 334 -11.59 30.00 19.96
N PHE A 335 -12.52 30.54 20.75
CA PHE A 335 -13.93 30.18 20.75
C PHE A 335 -14.78 31.46 20.67
N GLU A 336 -15.44 31.69 19.55
CA GLU A 336 -16.24 32.90 19.31
C GLU A 336 -17.52 32.54 18.57
N ASN A 337 -18.68 33.02 19.01
CA ASN A 337 -19.96 32.86 18.30
C ASN A 337 -20.30 31.42 17.84
N GLY A 338 -20.05 30.41 18.68
CA GLY A 338 -20.29 28.99 18.36
C GLY A 338 -19.30 28.40 17.34
N LEU A 339 -18.21 29.09 17.07
CA LEU A 339 -17.14 28.66 16.17
C LEU A 339 -15.86 28.41 16.97
N PHE A 340 -15.27 27.24 16.77
CA PHE A 340 -13.94 26.89 17.21
C PHE A 340 -12.96 27.22 16.10
N THR A 341 -11.96 28.03 16.42
CA THR A 341 -10.84 28.28 15.53
C THR A 341 -9.53 27.96 16.21
N CYS A 342 -8.63 27.36 15.45
CA CYS A 342 -7.27 27.08 15.86
C CYS A 342 -6.37 27.29 14.66
N ALA A 343 -5.37 28.15 14.77
CA ALA A 343 -4.46 28.42 13.66
C ALA A 343 -3.02 28.62 14.14
N ASN A 344 -2.12 27.80 13.60
CA ASN A 344 -0.68 27.98 13.66
C ASN A 344 -0.08 27.59 12.28
N GLU A 345 1.24 27.50 12.17
CA GLU A 345 1.91 27.16 10.90
C GLU A 345 1.57 25.76 10.37
N ALA A 346 1.23 24.82 11.27
CA ALA A 346 1.04 23.41 10.94
C ALA A 346 -0.44 22.97 10.95
N VAL A 347 -1.29 23.62 11.74
CA VAL A 347 -2.72 23.28 11.90
C VAL A 347 -3.60 24.52 11.71
N SER A 348 -4.64 24.34 10.92
CA SER A 348 -5.72 25.31 10.71
C SER A 348 -7.07 24.60 10.86
N VAL A 349 -7.87 25.05 11.81
CA VAL A 349 -9.22 24.55 12.08
C VAL A 349 -10.19 25.72 12.12
N HIS A 350 -11.31 25.52 11.45
CA HIS A 350 -12.47 26.39 11.50
C HIS A 350 -13.71 25.52 11.52
N TRP A 351 -14.33 25.35 12.70
CA TRP A 351 -15.44 24.41 12.85
C TRP A 351 -16.50 24.89 13.83
N LYS A 352 -17.78 24.81 13.42
CA LYS A 352 -18.91 25.07 14.32
C LYS A 352 -19.01 24.01 15.41
N TYR A 353 -19.23 24.44 16.64
CA TYR A 353 -19.40 23.56 17.78
C TYR A 353 -20.61 23.96 18.61
N PHE A 354 -21.26 22.97 19.22
CA PHE A 354 -22.40 23.20 20.10
C PHE A 354 -22.11 22.77 21.56
N LYS A 355 -21.02 22.03 21.80
CA LYS A 355 -20.61 21.62 23.14
C LYS A 355 -19.08 21.66 23.29
N ARG A 356 -18.62 22.20 24.42
CA ARG A 356 -17.22 22.22 24.84
C ARG A 356 -17.12 21.74 26.29
N ASP A 357 -16.21 20.80 26.53
CA ASP A 357 -15.74 20.39 27.86
C ASP A 357 -14.28 20.80 27.98
N GLU A 358 -13.93 21.50 29.05
CA GLU A 358 -12.59 22.03 29.31
C GLU A 358 -12.01 21.35 30.55
N ARG A 359 -10.80 20.83 30.42
CA ARG A 359 -10.04 20.15 31.47
C ARG A 359 -8.66 20.77 31.56
N GLU A 360 -7.94 20.46 32.64
CA GLU A 360 -6.67 21.11 32.99
C GLU A 360 -5.68 21.24 31.83
N ASN A 361 -5.61 20.26 30.91
CA ASN A 361 -4.76 20.28 29.70
C ASN A 361 -5.48 19.81 28.41
N GLU A 362 -6.81 19.85 28.37
CA GLU A 362 -7.57 19.32 27.23
C GLU A 362 -8.84 20.13 26.94
N TYR A 363 -9.16 20.31 25.66
CA TYR A 363 -10.50 20.67 25.20
C TYR A 363 -11.13 19.50 24.44
N ILE A 364 -12.34 19.13 24.84
CA ILE A 364 -13.18 18.17 24.10
C ILE A 364 -14.34 18.96 23.49
N ILE A 365 -14.40 18.98 22.17
CA ILE A 365 -15.31 19.82 21.39
C ILE A 365 -16.20 18.90 20.57
N THR A 366 -17.51 18.98 20.78
CA THR A 366 -18.48 18.28 19.92
C THR A 366 -18.95 19.23 18.83
N THR A 367 -18.68 18.87 17.58
CA THR A 367 -18.94 19.71 16.41
C THR A 367 -20.31 19.43 15.82
N GLU A 368 -20.90 20.43 15.16
CA GLU A 368 -22.08 20.24 14.32
C GLU A 368 -21.82 19.30 13.13
#